data_AF-A0A3M1VGK2-F1
#
_entry.id   AF-A0A3M1VGK2-F1
#
_cell.length_a   1.000
_cell.length_b   1.000
_cell.length_c   1.000
_cell.angle_alpha   90.00
_cell.angle_beta   90.00
_cell.angle_gamma   90.00
#
_symmetry.space_group_name_H-M   'P 1'
#
loop_
_entity.id
_entity.type
_entity.pdbx_description
1 polymer ?
#
loop_
_entity_poly.entity_id
_entity_poly.type
_entity_poly.pdbx_seq_one_letter_code
_entity_poly.pdbx_strand_id
1 'polypeptide(L)'
;MGTQIDQDQNISSVQQQATALAEEHIPGSRLTGEEQRRQLPLQTPFDRPVNVSDVEEKLIDVSWLIMLSRNLIIEHPNQYIPEILEVLNNFDSYHVDNETLKLHLEDSCSVFREMLERGLIKNPETREAIVKAVKSARDFLLAKDIVTAQEIEDTNSLLVLLGDRQEIDRSLSDLVTLNCELAEAVANEDTDKADKRVRRMQSKIRALIRSGDLNAMNQLRQLGSQSDMNYLAAAIIVASPDETSILDANLSSRVIQVSAVVSLFGSAEEQQNAYRALFSKLQGELLASEVEGLLFESLNSKDPLINSGAEKLVAAAMSKTEQELTAGELADFFETLTKGQLPPSEKLADYIADLRSAEQLGIKHALRYPPELLDVLIKNRLKIEMLGPANESRPLAVIVTPAADWNNAFDQIDETIREFHSAGYAVLVYEASNEEGLLASLRNATGVGGKQEKKAEVIILGGHGVQTQFNLGARDPRFNEAATGTENPGLLNTPERIDIRDFDYLKSNGMGDTLAPGGYVILLSCSTGKGRSKEANIGNMMREIFPQAATNGIVSPVRDVYLPSEVHYYFNPETGRLQQVQFGSGPQDTYYASGR
;
A
#
# COMPACT_ATOMS: atom_id res chain seq x y z
N MET A 1 -44.53 44.13 15.07
CA MET A 1 -44.59 42.71 14.70
C MET A 1 -43.19 42.29 14.34
N GLY A 2 -42.56 41.46 15.16
CA GLY A 2 -41.17 41.04 15.04
C GLY A 2 -40.74 40.47 16.38
N THR A 3 -40.74 39.14 16.51
CA THR A 3 -40.30 38.40 17.69
C THR A 3 -39.02 37.64 17.35
N GLN A 4 -37.96 37.94 18.09
CA GLN A 4 -36.76 37.11 18.24
C GLN A 4 -37.15 35.80 18.93
N ILE A 5 -36.57 34.69 18.47
CA ILE A 5 -36.65 33.38 19.10
C ILE A 5 -35.27 33.11 19.72
N ASP A 6 -35.26 32.92 21.05
CA ASP A 6 -34.12 32.47 21.86
C ASP A 6 -33.78 31.01 21.56
N GLN A 7 -32.49 30.70 21.34
CA GLN A 7 -31.98 29.35 21.07
C GLN A 7 -31.27 28.68 22.26
N ASP A 8 -31.26 29.28 23.45
CA ASP A 8 -30.43 28.79 24.57
C ASP A 8 -31.11 27.84 25.57
N GLN A 9 -32.31 27.31 25.28
CA GLN A 9 -33.01 26.42 26.23
C GLN A 9 -32.88 24.90 25.99
N ASN A 10 -32.15 24.45 24.95
CA ASN A 10 -32.19 23.02 24.59
C ASN A 10 -31.02 22.17 25.10
N ILE A 11 -29.98 22.75 25.72
CA ILE A 11 -28.81 22.00 26.20
C ILE A 11 -28.97 21.56 27.68
N SER A 12 -29.70 22.35 28.48
CA SER A 12 -29.90 22.05 29.91
C SER A 12 -30.85 20.87 30.18
N SER A 13 -31.76 20.51 29.26
CA SER A 13 -32.73 19.42 29.47
C SER A 13 -32.12 18.04 29.23
N VAL A 14 -31.15 17.93 28.33
CA VAL A 14 -30.48 16.67 27.98
C VAL A 14 -29.49 16.25 29.07
N GLN A 15 -28.77 17.20 29.68
CA GLN A 15 -27.91 16.92 30.83
C GLN A 15 -28.70 16.50 32.07
N GLN A 16 -29.88 17.09 32.33
CA GLN A 16 -30.71 16.70 33.46
C GLN A 16 -31.35 15.31 33.29
N GLN A 17 -31.65 14.89 32.06
CA GLN A 17 -32.15 13.54 31.78
C GLN A 17 -31.06 12.46 31.88
N ALA A 18 -29.81 12.79 31.51
CA ALA A 18 -28.68 11.87 31.66
C ALA A 18 -28.30 11.62 33.13
N THR A 19 -28.41 12.63 34.01
CA THR A 19 -28.17 12.47 35.45
C THR A 19 -29.27 11.66 36.14
N ALA A 20 -30.54 11.83 35.75
CA ALA A 20 -31.66 11.10 36.34
C ALA A 20 -31.64 9.59 36.02
N LEU A 21 -31.12 9.19 34.84
CA LEU A 21 -30.99 7.78 34.45
C LEU A 21 -29.82 7.05 35.15
N ALA A 22 -28.81 7.78 35.62
CA ALA A 22 -27.67 7.20 36.34
C ALA A 22 -27.99 6.84 37.80
N GLU A 23 -29.03 7.45 38.39
CA GLU A 23 -29.38 7.26 39.81
C GLU A 23 -30.38 6.12 40.05
N GLU A 24 -31.01 5.55 39.01
CA GLU A 24 -32.11 4.60 39.19
C GLU A 24 -31.69 3.11 39.21
N HIS A 25 -30.41 2.75 38.99
CA HIS A 25 -30.00 1.33 38.79
C HIS A 25 -28.79 0.84 39.60
N ILE A 26 -28.65 1.23 40.87
CA ILE A 26 -27.73 0.55 41.81
C ILE A 26 -28.44 0.25 43.16
N PRO A 27 -28.94 -0.98 43.38
CA PRO A 27 -29.40 -1.38 44.70
C PRO A 27 -28.22 -1.86 45.54
N GLY A 28 -27.82 -1.06 46.52
CA GLY A 28 -27.24 -1.54 47.77
C GLY A 28 -25.72 -1.51 47.89
N SER A 29 -25.19 -0.40 48.40
CA SER A 29 -24.05 -0.43 49.33
C SER A 29 -24.06 0.82 50.22
N ARG A 30 -24.64 0.69 51.41
CA ARG A 30 -24.39 1.65 52.50
C ARG A 30 -23.01 1.33 53.07
N LEU A 31 -22.02 2.18 52.78
CA LEU A 31 -20.79 2.23 53.57
C LEU A 31 -20.91 3.35 54.61
N THR A 32 -20.65 3.00 55.86
CA THR A 32 -20.72 3.87 57.04
C THR A 32 -19.52 4.80 57.11
N GLY A 33 -19.73 6.03 57.59
CA GLY A 33 -18.81 7.17 57.54
C GLY A 33 -17.53 7.11 58.38
N GLU A 34 -16.94 5.93 58.61
CA GLU A 34 -15.66 5.79 59.33
C GLU A 34 -14.45 5.43 58.44
N GLU A 35 -14.65 5.03 57.18
CA GLU A 35 -13.53 4.73 56.26
C GLU A 35 -13.01 5.94 55.46
N GLN A 36 -13.72 7.08 55.48
CA GLN A 36 -13.28 8.31 54.81
C GLN A 36 -12.19 9.11 55.55
N ARG A 37 -11.74 8.68 56.74
CA ARG A 37 -10.82 9.47 57.59
C ARG A 37 -9.35 9.04 57.61
N ARG A 38 -8.91 8.18 56.69
CA ARG A 38 -7.49 7.80 56.60
C ARG A 38 -6.96 7.80 55.17
N GLN A 39 -6.82 8.98 54.56
CA GLN A 39 -5.78 9.22 53.54
C GLN A 39 -5.22 10.65 53.71
N LEU A 40 -3.91 10.74 53.97
CA LEU A 40 -3.11 11.96 53.92
C LEU A 40 -2.78 12.28 52.45
N PRO A 41 -2.64 13.56 52.05
CA PRO A 41 -2.49 13.93 50.65
C PRO A 41 -1.04 13.86 50.18
N LEU A 42 -0.81 13.18 49.06
CA LEU A 42 0.34 13.44 48.19
C LEU A 42 -0.07 14.54 47.21
N GLN A 43 0.49 15.73 47.38
CA GLN A 43 0.38 16.82 46.42
C GLN A 43 1.22 16.47 45.19
N THR A 44 0.62 16.51 44.00
CA THR A 44 1.33 16.58 42.71
C THR A 44 1.06 17.95 42.05
N PRO A 45 2.01 18.48 41.27
CA PRO A 45 1.97 19.87 40.82
C PRO A 45 1.27 19.99 39.47
N PHE A 46 -0.04 19.76 39.39
CA PHE A 46 -0.83 20.07 38.18
C PHE A 46 -2.26 20.46 38.54
N ASP A 47 -2.42 21.60 39.22
CA ASP A 47 -3.71 22.28 39.35
C ASP A 47 -3.55 23.74 38.91
N ARG A 48 -3.61 23.95 37.59
CA ARG A 48 -4.16 25.18 37.02
C ARG A 48 -5.08 24.78 35.86
N PRO A 49 -6.33 25.29 35.81
CA PRO A 49 -7.18 25.04 34.67
C PRO A 49 -6.61 25.81 33.47
N VAL A 50 -6.19 25.07 32.45
CA VAL A 50 -5.93 25.63 31.12
C VAL A 50 -7.30 25.89 30.49
N ASN A 51 -7.53 27.13 30.07
CA ASN A 51 -8.72 27.52 29.35
C ASN A 51 -8.69 26.89 27.94
N VAL A 52 -9.53 25.88 27.71
CA VAL A 52 -9.56 25.06 26.49
C VAL A 52 -10.12 25.83 25.27
N SER A 53 -10.59 27.06 25.45
CA SER A 53 -11.17 27.87 24.36
C SER A 53 -10.18 28.66 23.50
N ASP A 54 -8.88 28.69 23.83
CA ASP A 54 -7.89 29.54 23.12
C ASP A 54 -6.82 28.76 22.32
N VAL A 55 -6.90 27.42 22.21
CA VAL A 55 -5.83 26.62 21.57
C VAL A 55 -6.32 25.69 20.44
N GLU A 56 -7.62 25.43 20.27
CA GLU A 56 -8.06 24.31 19.41
C GLU A 56 -8.53 24.64 17.98
N GLU A 57 -8.52 25.88 17.48
CA GLU A 57 -9.17 26.17 16.18
C GLU A 57 -8.26 26.40 14.95
N LYS A 58 -6.93 26.23 15.02
CA LYS A 58 -6.05 26.53 13.85
C LYS A 58 -4.87 25.60 13.57
N LEU A 59 -4.79 24.44 14.20
CA LEU A 59 -3.75 23.45 13.87
C LEU A 59 -4.40 22.15 13.40
N ILE A 60 -5.05 22.23 12.24
CA ILE A 60 -5.13 21.04 11.38
C ILE A 60 -3.68 20.72 11.05
N ASP A 61 -3.24 19.51 11.38
CA ASP A 61 -1.91 19.01 11.03
C ASP A 61 -1.72 19.16 9.52
N VAL A 62 -0.87 20.11 9.10
CA VAL A 62 -0.61 20.44 7.69
C VAL A 62 -0.10 19.19 6.95
N SER A 63 0.58 18.28 7.66
CA SER A 63 0.99 16.95 7.19
C SER A 63 -0.18 16.11 6.73
N TRP A 64 -1.28 16.14 7.48
CA TRP A 64 -2.46 15.36 7.21
C TRP A 64 -3.30 15.95 6.08
N LEU A 65 -3.40 17.29 6.00
CA LEU A 65 -3.99 17.98 4.84
C LEU A 65 -3.25 17.62 3.55
N ILE A 66 -1.92 17.63 3.55
CA ILE A 66 -1.11 17.29 2.38
C ILE A 66 -1.27 15.81 2.00
N MET A 67 -1.23 14.89 2.98
CA MET A 67 -1.42 13.46 2.74
C MET A 67 -2.82 13.11 2.21
N LEU A 68 -3.89 13.69 2.78
CA LEU A 68 -5.25 13.50 2.26
C LEU A 68 -5.45 14.16 0.91
N SER A 69 -4.83 15.32 0.72
CA SER A 69 -4.91 16.01 -0.54
C SER A 69 -4.25 15.18 -1.63
N ARG A 70 -3.15 14.45 -1.41
CA ARG A 70 -2.50 13.62 -2.46
C ARG A 70 -3.48 12.74 -3.24
N ASN A 71 -4.35 11.99 -2.54
CA ASN A 71 -5.33 11.12 -3.19
C ASN A 71 -6.52 11.92 -3.76
N LEU A 72 -7.04 12.88 -2.99
CA LEU A 72 -8.20 13.68 -3.39
C LEU A 72 -7.90 14.64 -4.57
N ILE A 73 -6.69 15.17 -4.67
CA ILE A 73 -6.23 16.06 -5.73
C ILE A 73 -6.05 15.28 -7.04
N ILE A 74 -5.56 14.04 -6.99
CA ILE A 74 -5.43 13.22 -8.19
C ILE A 74 -6.82 12.93 -8.78
N GLU A 75 -7.83 12.71 -7.92
CA GLU A 75 -9.21 12.43 -8.35
C GLU A 75 -9.99 13.70 -8.73
N HIS A 76 -9.78 14.79 -8.01
CA HIS A 76 -10.51 16.04 -8.14
C HIS A 76 -9.56 17.25 -8.18
N PRO A 77 -8.68 17.34 -9.18
CA PRO A 77 -7.61 18.33 -9.22
C PRO A 77 -8.13 19.77 -9.18
N ASN A 78 -9.25 20.05 -9.85
CA ASN A 78 -9.83 21.39 -9.87
C ASN A 78 -10.40 21.83 -8.52
N GLN A 79 -10.76 20.88 -7.65
CA GLN A 79 -11.33 21.17 -6.35
C GLN A 79 -10.25 21.46 -5.32
N TYR A 80 -9.15 20.70 -5.34
CA TYR A 80 -8.17 20.68 -4.25
C TYR A 80 -6.83 21.38 -4.54
N ILE A 81 -6.53 21.73 -5.80
CA ILE A 81 -5.35 22.54 -6.13
C ILE A 81 -5.36 23.89 -5.37
N PRO A 82 -6.48 24.64 -5.26
CA PRO A 82 -6.50 25.91 -4.52
C PRO A 82 -5.99 25.80 -3.07
N GLU A 83 -6.30 24.70 -2.38
CA GLU A 83 -5.95 24.44 -0.99
C GLU A 83 -4.44 24.16 -0.85
N ILE A 84 -3.84 23.40 -1.77
CA ILE A 84 -2.37 23.23 -1.79
C ILE A 84 -1.70 24.58 -2.05
N LEU A 85 -2.23 25.34 -3.01
CA LEU A 85 -1.68 26.65 -3.35
C LEU A 85 -1.78 27.58 -2.14
N GLU A 86 -2.86 27.53 -1.38
CA GLU A 86 -2.98 28.27 -0.13
C GLU A 86 -1.91 27.86 0.88
N VAL A 87 -1.68 26.56 1.08
CA VAL A 87 -0.60 26.08 1.95
C VAL A 87 0.76 26.57 1.47
N LEU A 88 1.13 26.33 0.21
CA LEU A 88 2.42 26.71 -0.35
C LEU A 88 2.66 28.23 -0.37
N ASN A 89 1.62 29.03 -0.60
CA ASN A 89 1.73 30.48 -0.60
C ASN A 89 1.88 31.07 0.80
N ASN A 90 1.52 30.32 1.85
CA ASN A 90 1.56 30.77 3.25
C ASN A 90 2.69 30.10 4.06
N PHE A 91 3.69 29.49 3.39
CA PHE A 91 4.83 28.80 4.03
C PHE A 91 5.54 29.62 5.10
N ASP A 92 5.63 30.94 4.92
CA ASP A 92 6.28 31.88 5.83
C ASP A 92 5.46 32.19 7.11
N SER A 93 4.16 31.94 7.06
CA SER A 93 3.22 32.22 8.15
C SER A 93 3.03 31.05 9.12
N TYR A 94 3.44 29.83 8.73
CA TYR A 94 3.31 28.66 9.59
C TYR A 94 4.41 28.60 10.65
N HIS A 95 4.02 28.41 11.90
CA HIS A 95 4.93 28.20 13.04
C HIS A 95 5.27 26.71 13.22
N VAL A 96 5.63 26.03 12.14
CA VAL A 96 6.10 24.62 12.17
C VAL A 96 7.63 24.57 12.13
N ASP A 97 8.21 23.46 12.56
CA ASP A 97 9.66 23.26 12.48
C ASP A 97 10.12 23.07 11.02
N ASN A 98 11.42 23.25 10.81
CA ASN A 98 12.02 23.25 9.47
C ASN A 98 11.94 21.88 8.76
N GLU A 99 12.00 20.76 9.50
CA GLU A 99 11.92 19.42 8.91
C GLU A 99 10.51 19.13 8.41
N THR A 100 9.50 19.57 9.17
CA THR A 100 8.10 19.48 8.77
C THR A 100 7.82 20.28 7.49
N LEU A 101 8.33 21.53 7.38
CA LEU A 101 8.20 22.33 6.16
C LEU A 101 8.89 21.71 4.95
N LYS A 102 10.02 21.05 5.18
CA LYS A 102 10.78 20.35 4.15
C LYS A 102 10.00 19.16 3.62
N LEU A 103 9.49 18.28 4.49
CA LEU A 103 8.66 17.15 4.11
C LEU A 103 7.43 17.60 3.30
N HIS A 104 6.81 18.71 3.70
CA HIS A 104 5.67 19.27 2.97
C HIS A 104 6.00 19.72 1.55
N LEU A 105 7.17 20.33 1.33
CA LEU A 105 7.58 20.70 -0.02
C LEU A 105 7.88 19.46 -0.87
N GLU A 106 8.56 18.46 -0.30
CA GLU A 106 8.87 17.20 -1.00
C GLU A 106 7.60 16.47 -1.44
N ASP A 107 6.64 16.31 -0.53
CA ASP A 107 5.34 15.69 -0.81
C ASP A 107 4.56 16.48 -1.86
N SER A 108 4.46 17.80 -1.70
CA SER A 108 3.74 18.66 -2.66
C SER A 108 4.38 18.59 -4.07
N CYS A 109 5.72 18.60 -4.14
CA CYS A 109 6.44 18.46 -5.40
C CYS A 109 6.21 17.09 -6.06
N SER A 110 6.17 16.02 -5.25
CA SER A 110 5.87 14.67 -5.71
C SER A 110 4.46 14.58 -6.31
N VAL A 111 3.46 15.13 -5.61
CA VAL A 111 2.06 15.17 -6.08
C VAL A 111 1.93 15.93 -7.39
N PHE A 112 2.49 17.14 -7.50
CA PHE A 112 2.40 17.90 -8.76
C PHE A 112 3.10 17.21 -9.92
N ARG A 113 4.22 16.53 -9.67
CA ARG A 113 4.92 15.74 -10.68
C ARG A 113 4.01 14.61 -11.21
N GLU A 114 3.40 13.86 -10.31
CA GLU A 114 2.47 12.79 -10.65
C GLU A 114 1.25 13.32 -11.44
N MET A 115 0.69 14.46 -11.04
CA MET A 115 -0.42 15.10 -11.76
C MET A 115 -0.05 15.55 -13.17
N LEU A 116 1.18 16.05 -13.37
CA LEU A 116 1.67 16.43 -14.69
C LEU A 116 1.88 15.21 -15.58
N GLU A 117 2.46 14.13 -15.04
CA GLU A 117 2.69 12.89 -15.77
C GLU A 117 1.37 12.23 -16.22
N ARG A 118 0.32 12.34 -15.38
CA ARG A 118 -1.05 11.90 -15.72
C ARG A 118 -1.82 12.89 -16.60
N GLY A 119 -1.25 14.05 -16.94
CA GLY A 119 -1.90 15.07 -17.76
C GLY A 119 -3.14 15.71 -17.09
N LEU A 120 -3.18 15.75 -15.76
CA LEU A 120 -4.30 16.27 -14.97
C LEU A 120 -4.28 17.81 -14.89
N ILE A 121 -3.10 18.42 -14.98
CA ILE A 121 -2.95 19.89 -14.98
C ILE A 121 -2.97 20.38 -16.43
N LYS A 122 -4.17 20.66 -16.94
CA LYS A 122 -4.37 21.15 -18.33
C LYS A 122 -4.54 22.66 -18.43
N ASN A 123 -4.99 23.32 -17.37
CA ASN A 123 -5.24 24.76 -17.37
C ASN A 123 -3.91 25.55 -17.21
N PRO A 124 -3.58 26.44 -18.16
CA PRO A 124 -2.37 27.28 -18.08
C PRO A 124 -2.29 28.16 -16.83
N GLU A 125 -3.41 28.73 -16.37
CA GLU A 125 -3.47 29.59 -15.17
C GLU A 125 -3.17 28.77 -13.91
N THR A 126 -3.72 27.56 -13.82
CA THR A 126 -3.44 26.63 -12.72
C THR A 126 -1.97 26.23 -12.72
N ARG A 127 -1.39 25.94 -13.89
CA ARG A 127 0.03 25.64 -14.04
C ARG A 127 0.90 26.81 -13.60
N GLU A 128 0.57 28.04 -13.98
CA GLU A 128 1.28 29.26 -13.57
C GLU A 128 1.19 29.48 -12.06
N ALA A 129 0.03 29.24 -11.44
CA ALA A 129 -0.14 29.34 -10.00
C ALA A 129 0.72 28.33 -9.25
N ILE A 130 0.80 27.08 -9.72
CA ILE A 130 1.67 26.04 -9.17
C ILE A 130 3.15 26.44 -9.28
N VAL A 131 3.58 26.95 -10.45
CA VAL A 131 4.96 27.46 -10.63
C VAL A 131 5.30 28.52 -9.59
N LYS A 132 4.39 29.50 -9.40
CA LYS A 132 4.60 30.60 -8.45
C LYS A 132 4.70 30.09 -7.01
N ALA A 133 3.82 29.17 -6.63
CA ALA A 133 3.79 28.60 -5.29
C ALA A 133 5.04 27.76 -4.98
N VAL A 134 5.44 26.87 -5.91
CA VAL A 134 6.65 26.04 -5.78
C VAL A 134 7.91 26.91 -5.72
N LYS A 135 8.01 27.97 -6.52
CA LYS A 135 9.13 28.94 -6.45
C LYS A 135 9.18 29.64 -5.09
N SER A 136 8.04 30.12 -4.60
CA SER A 136 7.96 30.82 -3.32
C SER A 136 8.41 29.93 -2.16
N ALA A 137 7.91 28.69 -2.13
CA ALA A 137 8.29 27.71 -1.11
C ALA A 137 9.79 27.36 -1.19
N ARG A 138 10.32 27.10 -2.39
CA ARG A 138 11.76 26.84 -2.61
C ARG A 138 12.62 28.00 -2.12
N ASP A 139 12.30 29.22 -2.53
CA ASP A 139 13.10 30.40 -2.21
C ASP A 139 13.06 30.70 -0.70
N PHE A 140 11.93 30.44 -0.04
CA PHE A 140 11.81 30.49 1.42
C PHE A 140 12.71 29.48 2.11
N LEU A 141 12.68 28.19 1.71
CA LEU A 141 13.53 27.16 2.30
C LEU A 141 15.02 27.42 2.04
N LEU A 142 15.38 27.93 0.85
CA LEU A 142 16.75 28.35 0.53
C LEU A 142 17.23 29.47 1.45
N ALA A 143 16.40 30.48 1.71
CA ALA A 143 16.74 31.57 2.62
C ALA A 143 16.94 31.11 4.07
N LYS A 144 16.42 29.94 4.43
CA LYS A 144 16.55 29.31 5.75
C LYS A 144 17.73 28.34 5.86
N ASP A 145 18.39 28.01 4.75
CA ASP A 145 19.49 27.02 4.68
C ASP A 145 19.06 25.61 5.15
N ILE A 146 17.83 25.20 4.79
CA ILE A 146 17.22 23.92 5.26
C ILE A 146 16.99 22.88 4.16
N VAL A 147 17.29 23.22 2.90
CA VAL A 147 17.15 22.30 1.77
C VAL A 147 18.51 21.77 1.31
N THR A 148 18.54 20.49 0.94
CA THR A 148 19.73 19.87 0.35
C THR A 148 19.87 20.25 -1.13
N ALA A 149 21.09 20.08 -1.66
CA ALA A 149 21.34 20.27 -3.09
C ALA A 149 20.47 19.36 -3.98
N GLN A 150 20.07 18.19 -3.50
CA GLN A 150 19.22 17.25 -4.24
C GLN A 150 17.77 17.76 -4.30
N GLU A 151 17.23 18.24 -3.18
CA GLU A 151 15.86 18.80 -3.12
C GLU A 151 15.70 20.04 -4.00
N ILE A 152 16.74 20.88 -4.06
CA ILE A 152 16.78 22.03 -4.97
C ILE A 152 16.69 21.54 -6.43
N GLU A 153 17.44 20.49 -6.79
CA GLU A 153 17.43 19.94 -8.15
C GLU A 153 16.10 19.28 -8.50
N ASP A 154 15.46 18.58 -7.55
CA ASP A 154 14.16 17.95 -7.74
C ASP A 154 13.05 18.99 -7.94
N THR A 155 13.13 20.09 -7.19
CA THR A 155 12.23 21.24 -7.32
C THR A 155 12.43 21.96 -8.65
N ASN A 156 13.69 22.20 -9.06
CA ASN A 156 14.00 22.81 -10.35
C ASN A 156 13.52 21.93 -11.51
N SER A 157 13.66 20.61 -11.39
CA SER A 157 13.15 19.66 -12.38
C SER A 157 11.63 19.74 -12.52
N LEU A 158 10.90 19.89 -11.41
CA LEU A 158 9.45 20.11 -11.45
C LEU A 158 9.09 21.45 -12.12
N LEU A 159 9.82 22.53 -11.82
CA LEU A 159 9.60 23.83 -12.45
C LEU A 159 9.82 23.78 -13.98
N VAL A 160 10.80 23.02 -14.45
CA VAL A 160 10.99 22.74 -15.88
C VAL A 160 9.80 21.99 -16.47
N LEU A 161 9.30 20.94 -15.79
CA LEU A 161 8.12 20.18 -16.24
C LEU A 161 6.86 21.05 -16.30
N LEU A 162 6.73 22.01 -15.39
CA LEU A 162 5.65 22.99 -15.37
C LEU A 162 5.80 24.07 -16.46
N GLY A 163 6.90 24.09 -17.21
CA GLY A 163 7.12 25.05 -18.29
C GLY A 163 7.69 26.39 -17.83
N ASP A 164 8.35 26.46 -16.68
CA ASP A 164 8.95 27.71 -16.22
C ASP A 164 10.12 28.12 -17.12
N ARG A 165 9.96 29.24 -17.83
CA ARG A 165 10.91 29.70 -18.85
C ARG A 165 12.31 29.93 -18.29
N GLN A 166 12.40 30.52 -17.09
CA GLN A 166 13.67 30.84 -16.47
C GLN A 166 14.44 29.57 -16.07
N GLU A 167 13.75 28.57 -15.50
CA GLU A 167 14.38 27.28 -15.17
C GLU A 167 14.70 26.43 -16.42
N ILE A 168 13.90 26.55 -17.48
CA ILE A 168 14.21 25.96 -18.79
C ILE A 168 15.51 26.53 -19.35
N ASP A 169 15.61 27.86 -19.43
CA ASP A 169 16.81 28.54 -19.96
C ASP A 169 18.04 28.26 -19.08
N ARG A 170 17.86 28.20 -17.75
CA ARG A 170 18.92 27.78 -16.81
C ARG A 170 19.33 26.32 -17.05
N SER A 171 18.39 25.40 -17.19
CA SER A 171 18.68 23.97 -17.41
C SER A 171 19.41 23.74 -18.72
N LEU A 172 19.09 24.51 -19.76
CA LEU A 172 19.82 24.49 -21.04
C LEU A 172 21.25 25.02 -20.88
N SER A 173 21.44 26.11 -20.13
CA SER A 173 22.77 26.62 -19.80
C SER A 173 23.58 25.61 -18.98
N ASP A 174 22.96 24.97 -17.98
CA ASP A 174 23.58 23.95 -17.15
C ASP A 174 24.03 22.75 -17.97
N LEU A 175 23.28 22.36 -19.00
CA LEU A 175 23.67 21.28 -19.90
C LEU A 175 24.97 21.58 -20.65
N VAL A 176 25.19 22.84 -21.05
CA VAL A 176 26.45 23.26 -21.67
C VAL A 176 27.59 23.14 -20.66
N THR A 177 27.39 23.62 -19.43
CA THR A 177 28.39 23.51 -18.35
C THR A 177 28.69 22.06 -17.99
N LEU A 178 27.66 21.22 -17.81
CA LEU A 178 27.81 19.79 -17.50
C LEU A 178 28.54 19.06 -18.63
N ASN A 179 28.35 19.45 -19.89
CA ASN A 179 29.09 18.87 -21.01
C ASN A 179 30.59 19.22 -20.93
N CYS A 180 30.93 20.47 -20.61
CA CYS A 180 32.32 20.87 -20.38
C CYS A 180 32.95 20.13 -19.18
N GLU A 181 32.23 20.00 -18.08
CA GLU A 181 32.69 19.25 -16.88
C GLU A 181 32.84 17.75 -17.15
N LEU A 182 31.96 17.17 -17.98
CA LEU A 182 32.07 15.78 -18.42
C LEU A 182 33.31 15.59 -19.28
N ALA A 183 33.56 16.48 -20.26
CA ALA A 183 34.75 16.42 -21.09
C ALA A 183 36.04 16.52 -20.25
N GLU A 184 36.05 17.41 -19.25
CA GLU A 184 37.16 17.51 -18.29
C GLU A 184 37.32 16.24 -17.45
N ALA A 185 36.23 15.68 -16.91
CA ALA A 185 36.28 14.44 -16.13
C ALA A 185 36.81 13.26 -16.95
N VAL A 186 36.36 13.13 -18.21
CA VAL A 186 36.84 12.11 -19.15
C VAL A 186 38.31 12.32 -19.49
N ALA A 187 38.74 13.56 -19.75
CA ALA A 187 40.14 13.87 -20.02
C ALA A 187 41.08 13.55 -18.84
N ASN A 188 40.55 13.59 -17.62
CA ASN A 188 41.26 13.26 -16.39
C ASN A 188 41.08 11.79 -15.95
N GLU A 189 40.40 10.95 -16.75
CA GLU A 189 40.08 9.55 -16.42
C GLU A 189 39.31 9.37 -15.09
N ASP A 190 38.56 10.40 -14.66
CA ASP A 190 37.75 10.38 -13.43
C ASP A 190 36.36 9.82 -13.74
N THR A 191 36.25 8.49 -13.71
CA THR A 191 35.04 7.74 -14.08
C THR A 191 33.86 8.06 -13.17
N ASP A 192 34.06 8.21 -11.87
CA ASP A 192 33.00 8.52 -10.91
C ASP A 192 32.40 9.91 -11.14
N LYS A 193 33.26 10.91 -11.41
CA LYS A 193 32.82 12.26 -11.75
C LYS A 193 32.08 12.25 -13.09
N ALA A 194 32.61 11.57 -14.10
CA ALA A 194 31.97 11.44 -15.40
C ALA A 194 30.56 10.81 -15.28
N ASP A 195 30.43 9.71 -14.54
CA ASP A 195 29.16 9.03 -14.27
C ASP A 195 28.12 9.96 -13.62
N LYS A 196 28.53 10.70 -12.60
CA LYS A 196 27.65 11.67 -11.92
C LYS A 196 27.18 12.76 -12.87
N ARG A 197 28.05 13.25 -13.77
CA ARG A 197 27.67 14.26 -14.77
C ARG A 197 26.72 13.70 -15.82
N VAL A 198 26.93 12.48 -16.31
CA VAL A 198 26.02 11.81 -17.25
C VAL A 198 24.62 11.66 -16.64
N ARG A 199 24.51 11.16 -15.40
CA ARG A 199 23.20 11.02 -14.72
C ARG A 199 22.48 12.35 -14.57
N ARG A 200 23.21 13.42 -14.21
CA ARG A 200 22.66 14.79 -14.13
C ARG A 200 22.18 15.30 -15.48
N MET A 201 22.97 15.12 -16.54
CA MET A 201 22.57 15.50 -17.91
C MET A 201 21.32 14.75 -18.36
N GLN A 202 21.25 13.44 -18.14
CA GLN A 202 20.08 12.61 -18.47
C GLN A 202 18.82 13.05 -17.73
N SER A 203 18.94 13.47 -16.47
CA SER A 203 17.82 14.01 -15.70
C SER A 203 17.28 15.31 -16.33
N LYS A 204 18.17 16.29 -16.58
CA LYS A 204 17.80 17.59 -17.16
C LYS A 204 17.22 17.45 -18.58
N ILE A 205 17.79 16.60 -19.42
CA ILE A 205 17.26 16.33 -20.77
C ILE A 205 15.85 15.74 -20.70
N ARG A 206 15.60 14.78 -19.81
CA ARG A 206 14.26 14.21 -19.63
C ARG A 206 13.25 15.26 -19.18
N ALA A 207 13.61 16.11 -18.22
CA ALA A 207 12.75 17.20 -17.76
C ALA A 207 12.41 18.18 -18.89
N LEU A 208 13.41 18.60 -19.68
CA LEU A 208 13.22 19.49 -20.83
C LEU A 208 12.33 18.88 -21.92
N ILE A 209 12.53 17.60 -22.28
CA ILE A 209 11.66 16.92 -23.26
C ILE A 209 10.22 16.88 -22.75
N ARG A 210 10.01 16.49 -21.49
CA ARG A 210 8.68 16.36 -20.88
C ARG A 210 7.96 17.69 -20.66
N SER A 211 8.70 18.81 -20.56
CA SER A 211 8.10 20.15 -20.50
C SER A 211 7.22 20.47 -21.72
N GLY A 212 7.52 19.84 -22.87
CA GLY A 212 6.86 20.12 -24.14
C GLY A 212 7.20 21.49 -24.75
N ASP A 213 8.15 22.24 -24.18
CA ASP A 213 8.57 23.55 -24.71
C ASP A 213 9.31 23.37 -26.05
N LEU A 214 8.66 23.81 -27.14
CA LEU A 214 9.18 23.63 -28.49
C LEU A 214 10.50 24.36 -28.72
N ASN A 215 10.72 25.51 -28.07
CA ASN A 215 11.99 26.23 -28.17
C ASN A 215 13.09 25.49 -27.42
N ALA A 216 12.80 24.94 -26.25
CA ALA A 216 13.74 24.11 -25.51
C ALA A 216 14.13 22.86 -26.28
N MET A 217 13.16 22.17 -26.91
CA MET A 217 13.44 21.03 -27.77
C MET A 217 14.26 21.41 -29.01
N ASN A 218 13.99 22.57 -29.62
CA ASN A 218 14.79 23.06 -30.74
C ASN A 218 16.22 23.42 -30.31
N GLN A 219 16.39 24.00 -29.13
CA GLN A 219 17.72 24.30 -28.57
C GLN A 219 18.46 23.03 -28.16
N LEU A 220 17.79 22.02 -27.59
CA LEU A 220 18.36 20.69 -27.36
C LEU A 220 18.83 20.03 -28.66
N ARG A 221 18.03 20.14 -29.74
CA ARG A 221 18.43 19.66 -31.07
C ARG A 221 19.64 20.41 -31.61
N GLN A 222 19.68 21.74 -31.44
CA GLN A 222 20.82 22.55 -31.84
C GLN A 222 22.09 22.18 -31.06
N LEU A 223 21.97 21.98 -29.73
CA LEU A 223 23.05 21.49 -28.88
C LEU A 223 23.54 20.11 -29.33
N GLY A 224 22.62 19.18 -29.66
CA GLY A 224 22.96 17.86 -30.18
C GLY A 224 23.62 17.87 -31.57
N SER A 225 23.30 18.86 -32.41
CA SER A 225 23.87 19.02 -33.76
C SER A 225 25.25 19.69 -33.79
N GLN A 226 25.69 20.29 -32.68
CA GLN A 226 27.05 20.80 -32.55
C GLN A 226 28.01 19.61 -32.37
N SER A 227 29.07 19.56 -33.18
CA SER A 227 30.04 18.46 -33.31
C SER A 227 30.65 17.96 -32.00
N ASP A 228 30.57 18.77 -30.95
CA ASP A 228 31.18 18.52 -29.64
C ASP A 228 30.34 17.54 -28.76
N MET A 229 29.10 17.22 -29.16
CA MET A 229 28.23 16.25 -28.46
C MET A 229 28.37 14.80 -28.93
N ASN A 230 29.24 14.52 -29.91
CA ASN A 230 29.68 13.16 -30.23
C ASN A 230 30.30 12.45 -29.00
N TYR A 231 30.84 13.23 -28.05
CA TYR A 231 31.28 12.75 -26.75
C TYR A 231 30.16 12.28 -25.84
N LEU A 232 28.92 12.78 -25.95
CA LEU A 232 27.79 12.30 -25.15
C LEU A 232 27.31 10.92 -25.62
N ALA A 233 27.22 10.73 -26.94
CA ALA A 233 26.91 9.43 -27.53
C ALA A 233 28.02 8.39 -27.25
N ALA A 234 29.29 8.82 -27.28
CA ALA A 234 30.43 7.97 -26.93
C ALA A 234 30.54 7.71 -25.41
N ALA A 235 30.23 8.67 -24.55
CA ALA A 235 30.27 8.52 -23.09
C ALA A 235 29.18 7.57 -22.57
N ILE A 236 27.99 7.59 -23.18
CA ILE A 236 26.92 6.59 -22.93
C ILE A 236 27.38 5.17 -23.32
N ILE A 237 28.34 5.04 -24.25
CA ILE A 237 28.89 3.76 -24.72
C ILE A 237 30.11 3.29 -23.89
N VAL A 238 30.88 4.19 -23.28
CA VAL A 238 32.19 3.88 -22.67
C VAL A 238 32.16 3.80 -21.13
N ALA A 239 31.20 4.43 -20.45
CA ALA A 239 31.12 4.36 -18.99
C ALA A 239 30.45 3.06 -18.50
N SER A 240 31.21 1.95 -18.52
CA SER A 240 31.15 0.86 -17.51
C SER A 240 32.26 -0.17 -17.76
N PRO A 241 33.49 -0.01 -17.21
CA PRO A 241 34.52 -1.03 -17.26
C PRO A 241 34.65 -1.68 -15.87
N ASP A 242 33.71 -2.56 -15.51
CA ASP A 242 33.93 -3.52 -14.43
C ASP A 242 33.28 -4.86 -14.80
N GLU A 243 34.12 -5.81 -15.22
CA GLU A 243 33.76 -7.06 -15.89
C GLU A 243 33.09 -8.12 -15.00
N THR A 244 32.74 -7.82 -13.75
CA THR A 244 32.26 -8.88 -12.81
C THR A 244 30.95 -8.62 -12.10
N SER A 245 30.35 -7.42 -12.17
CA SER A 245 29.03 -7.15 -11.58
C SER A 245 27.90 -6.97 -12.61
N ILE A 246 28.20 -7.10 -13.91
CA ILE A 246 27.28 -6.84 -15.02
C ILE A 246 27.10 -8.10 -15.87
N LEU A 247 26.67 -9.19 -15.25
CA LEU A 247 26.11 -10.35 -15.97
C LEU A 247 24.58 -10.35 -16.02
N ASP A 248 23.91 -9.40 -15.33
CA ASP A 248 22.44 -9.41 -15.19
C ASP A 248 21.69 -8.30 -15.97
N ALA A 249 22.38 -7.39 -16.66
CA ALA A 249 21.71 -6.42 -17.54
C ALA A 249 21.56 -7.01 -18.96
N ASN A 250 20.35 -7.51 -19.26
CA ASN A 250 20.02 -8.15 -20.53
C ASN A 250 20.40 -7.26 -21.74
N LEU A 251 21.16 -7.83 -22.69
CA LEU A 251 21.70 -7.20 -23.91
C LEU A 251 20.64 -6.40 -24.68
N SER A 252 19.38 -6.85 -24.64
CA SER A 252 18.22 -6.16 -25.23
C SER A 252 18.00 -4.75 -24.67
N SER A 253 18.22 -4.51 -23.38
CA SER A 253 18.03 -3.20 -22.75
C SER A 253 19.05 -2.18 -23.27
N ARG A 254 20.29 -2.62 -23.50
CA ARG A 254 21.38 -1.78 -24.04
C ARG A 254 21.12 -1.40 -25.50
N VAL A 255 20.63 -2.34 -26.31
CA VAL A 255 20.26 -2.09 -27.72
C VAL A 255 19.06 -1.15 -27.85
N ILE A 256 18.09 -1.25 -26.93
CA ILE A 256 16.91 -0.37 -26.89
C ILE A 256 17.30 1.06 -26.49
N GLN A 257 18.15 1.24 -25.47
CA GLN A 257 18.59 2.56 -25.03
C GLN A 257 19.45 3.27 -26.09
N VAL A 258 20.36 2.56 -26.75
CA VAL A 258 21.16 3.11 -27.86
C VAL A 258 20.27 3.43 -29.06
N SER A 259 19.32 2.57 -29.41
CA SER A 259 18.35 2.83 -30.48
C SER A 259 17.49 4.06 -30.21
N ALA A 260 17.02 4.24 -28.97
CA ALA A 260 16.18 5.37 -28.60
C ALA A 260 16.92 6.71 -28.70
N VAL A 261 18.18 6.76 -28.24
CA VAL A 261 19.00 7.99 -28.31
C VAL A 261 19.38 8.31 -29.76
N VAL A 262 19.80 7.31 -30.53
CA VAL A 262 20.22 7.51 -31.93
C VAL A 262 19.05 7.93 -32.81
N SER A 263 17.85 7.36 -32.59
CA SER A 263 16.63 7.70 -33.35
C SER A 263 16.09 9.09 -33.03
N LEU A 264 16.39 9.64 -31.85
CA LEU A 264 15.90 10.96 -31.42
C LEU A 264 16.80 12.12 -31.90
N PHE A 265 18.10 11.86 -32.18
CA PHE A 265 19.08 12.94 -32.34
C PHE A 265 20.01 12.84 -33.56
N GLY A 266 20.05 11.71 -34.27
CA GLY A 266 20.88 11.57 -35.49
C GLY A 266 20.12 11.82 -36.78
N SER A 267 20.80 12.35 -37.80
CA SER A 267 20.40 12.22 -39.20
C SER A 267 20.35 10.74 -39.61
N ALA A 268 19.62 10.40 -40.69
CA ALA A 268 19.49 9.01 -41.14
C ALA A 268 20.86 8.32 -41.38
N GLU A 269 21.88 9.08 -41.78
CA GLU A 269 23.24 8.60 -41.98
C GLU A 269 23.97 8.32 -40.65
N GLU A 270 23.82 9.20 -39.66
CA GLU A 270 24.38 9.03 -38.32
C GLU A 270 23.71 7.86 -37.59
N GLN A 271 22.40 7.68 -37.78
CA GLN A 271 21.68 6.52 -37.29
C GLN A 271 22.25 5.23 -37.87
N GLN A 272 22.41 5.19 -39.19
CA GLN A 272 22.95 4.02 -39.89
C GLN A 272 24.39 3.69 -39.46
N ASN A 273 25.22 4.70 -39.21
CA ASN A 273 26.61 4.51 -38.78
C ASN A 273 26.70 4.03 -37.31
N ALA A 274 25.86 4.55 -36.42
CA ALA A 274 25.76 4.09 -35.03
C ALA A 274 25.28 2.63 -34.96
N TYR A 275 24.28 2.25 -35.76
CA TYR A 275 23.83 0.87 -35.87
C TYR A 275 24.92 -0.06 -36.40
N ARG A 276 25.70 0.35 -37.42
CA ARG A 276 26.83 -0.44 -37.92
C ARG A 276 27.92 -0.65 -36.87
N ALA A 277 28.26 0.38 -36.10
CA ALA A 277 29.25 0.28 -35.03
C ALA A 277 28.80 -0.65 -33.90
N LEU A 278 27.52 -0.58 -33.51
CA LEU A 278 26.92 -1.48 -32.52
C LEU A 278 26.92 -2.94 -33.01
N PHE A 279 26.50 -3.18 -34.25
CA PHE A 279 26.51 -4.51 -34.87
C PHE A 279 27.93 -5.09 -35.02
N SER A 280 28.91 -4.26 -35.38
CA SER A 280 30.31 -4.69 -35.49
C SER A 280 30.91 -5.10 -34.15
N LYS A 281 30.48 -4.49 -33.03
CA LYS A 281 30.88 -4.91 -31.68
C LYS A 281 30.22 -6.23 -31.27
N LEU A 282 28.94 -6.40 -31.59
CA LEU A 282 28.17 -7.62 -31.25
C LEU A 282 28.60 -8.85 -32.08
N GLN A 283 29.11 -8.65 -33.30
CA GLN A 283 29.65 -9.73 -34.14
C GLN A 283 30.88 -10.44 -33.55
N GLY A 284 31.57 -9.85 -32.58
CA GLY A 284 32.68 -10.50 -31.87
C GLY A 284 32.24 -11.54 -30.83
N GLU A 285 30.95 -11.57 -30.45
CA GLU A 285 30.49 -12.23 -29.22
C GLU A 285 29.42 -13.34 -29.43
N LEU A 286 29.00 -13.64 -30.67
CA LEU A 286 27.86 -14.56 -30.93
C LEU A 286 28.20 -15.74 -31.86
N LEU A 287 27.59 -16.91 -31.60
CA LEU A 287 27.72 -18.13 -32.42
C LEU A 287 26.76 -18.08 -33.64
N ALA A 288 27.25 -18.57 -34.79
CA ALA A 288 26.56 -18.51 -36.09
C ALA A 288 25.14 -19.13 -36.13
N SER A 289 24.80 -20.04 -35.20
CA SER A 289 23.49 -20.70 -35.13
C SER A 289 22.34 -19.79 -34.69
N GLU A 290 22.63 -18.72 -33.94
CA GLU A 290 21.61 -17.74 -33.51
C GLU A 290 21.26 -16.76 -34.63
N VAL A 291 22.16 -16.61 -35.61
CA VAL A 291 21.99 -15.76 -36.79
C VAL A 291 21.18 -16.47 -37.88
N GLU A 292 21.29 -17.80 -38.01
CA GLU A 292 20.54 -18.59 -39.01
C GLU A 292 19.05 -18.75 -38.68
N GLY A 293 18.68 -18.81 -37.40
CA GLY A 293 17.27 -18.85 -36.97
C GLY A 293 16.48 -17.57 -37.30
N LEU A 294 17.17 -16.43 -37.33
CA LEU A 294 16.60 -15.11 -37.66
C LEU A 294 16.45 -14.87 -39.17
N LEU A 295 17.19 -15.63 -40.00
CA LEU A 295 17.25 -15.43 -41.45
C LEU A 295 16.25 -16.31 -42.23
N PHE A 296 15.84 -17.47 -41.69
CA PHE A 296 15.05 -18.46 -42.42
C PHE A 296 13.54 -18.15 -42.52
N GLU A 297 12.96 -17.37 -41.61
CA GLU A 297 11.52 -17.02 -41.63
C GLU A 297 11.18 -15.75 -42.42
N SER A 298 12.18 -14.97 -42.83
CA SER A 298 12.00 -13.66 -43.50
C SER A 298 11.70 -13.77 -45.01
N LEU A 299 12.02 -14.90 -45.65
CA LEU A 299 12.18 -14.95 -47.11
C LEU A 299 10.97 -15.47 -47.92
N ASN A 300 9.78 -15.67 -47.34
CA ASN A 300 8.68 -16.37 -48.03
C ASN A 300 7.30 -15.68 -48.13
N SER A 301 7.20 -14.34 -48.20
CA SER A 301 6.01 -13.71 -48.81
C SER A 301 6.36 -12.47 -49.64
N LYS A 302 5.67 -12.29 -50.78
CA LYS A 302 6.00 -11.32 -51.84
C LYS A 302 5.02 -10.14 -51.88
N ASP A 303 5.17 -9.13 -51.02
CA ASP A 303 5.15 -7.66 -51.33
C ASP A 303 5.43 -6.82 -50.05
N PRO A 304 6.43 -5.91 -50.01
CA PRO A 304 7.28 -5.74 -48.81
C PRO A 304 7.03 -4.52 -47.89
N LEU A 305 6.02 -3.67 -48.08
CA LEU A 305 6.04 -2.33 -47.46
C LEU A 305 4.96 -1.97 -46.43
N ILE A 306 3.92 -2.78 -46.22
CA ILE A 306 2.70 -2.27 -45.53
C ILE A 306 2.28 -3.03 -44.26
N ASN A 307 2.67 -4.28 -44.03
CA ASN A 307 1.92 -5.12 -43.08
C ASN A 307 2.60 -5.61 -41.78
N SER A 308 3.73 -5.06 -41.31
CA SER A 308 4.31 -5.60 -40.05
C SER A 308 5.00 -4.62 -39.09
N GLY A 309 4.91 -3.31 -39.31
CA GLY A 309 5.42 -2.32 -38.35
C GLY A 309 4.43 -2.04 -37.21
N ALA A 310 3.16 -1.82 -37.54
CA ALA A 310 2.18 -1.33 -36.57
C ALA A 310 1.63 -2.41 -35.64
N GLU A 311 1.49 -3.66 -36.10
CA GLU A 311 0.78 -4.69 -35.33
C GLU A 311 1.67 -5.57 -34.43
N LYS A 312 3.00 -5.57 -34.61
CA LYS A 312 3.93 -6.21 -33.66
C LYS A 312 4.46 -5.28 -32.56
N LEU A 313 4.31 -3.97 -32.70
CA LEU A 313 4.65 -2.99 -31.66
C LEU A 313 3.63 -2.97 -30.51
N VAL A 314 2.35 -3.25 -30.81
CA VAL A 314 1.29 -3.28 -29.79
C VAL A 314 1.29 -4.60 -28.99
N ALA A 315 1.70 -5.72 -29.59
CA ALA A 315 1.75 -7.02 -28.91
C ALA A 315 3.01 -7.22 -28.02
N ALA A 316 4.06 -6.42 -28.18
CA ALA A 316 5.29 -6.51 -27.38
C ALA A 316 5.42 -5.43 -26.29
N ALA A 317 4.53 -4.42 -26.27
CA ALA A 317 4.57 -3.30 -25.32
C ALA A 317 3.90 -3.60 -23.95
N MET A 318 3.36 -4.81 -23.74
CA MET A 318 2.76 -5.22 -22.46
C MET A 318 3.60 -6.29 -21.75
N SER A 319 4.73 -5.91 -21.14
CA SER A 319 5.37 -6.65 -20.04
C SER A 319 6.55 -5.86 -19.40
N LYS A 320 6.31 -5.31 -18.19
CA LYS A 320 7.25 -4.84 -17.12
C LYS A 320 8.35 -3.81 -17.48
N THR A 321 8.46 -2.66 -16.81
CA THR A 321 8.68 -2.53 -15.35
C THR A 321 8.36 -1.10 -14.88
N GLU A 322 7.39 -0.95 -13.97
CA GLU A 322 7.25 0.20 -13.07
C GLU A 322 7.39 -0.33 -11.64
N GLN A 323 8.22 0.36 -10.85
CA GLN A 323 8.38 0.14 -9.42
C GLN A 323 7.68 1.28 -8.68
N GLU A 324 7.02 0.90 -7.58
CA GLU A 324 6.52 1.74 -6.47
C GLU A 324 5.12 2.35 -6.59
N LEU A 325 4.17 1.48 -6.92
CA LEU A 325 2.88 1.20 -6.27
C LEU A 325 2.33 0.04 -7.10
N THR A 326 1.87 -1.05 -6.49
CA THR A 326 1.57 -2.21 -7.33
C THR A 326 0.39 -1.88 -8.23
N ALA A 327 0.55 -2.12 -9.54
CA ALA A 327 -0.55 -2.00 -10.51
C ALA A 327 -1.76 -2.89 -10.11
N GLY A 328 -1.58 -3.84 -9.18
CA GLY A 328 -2.64 -4.56 -8.47
C GLY A 328 -3.45 -3.64 -7.55
N GLU A 329 -2.82 -2.95 -6.58
CA GLU A 329 -3.50 -2.04 -5.65
C GLU A 329 -4.29 -0.92 -6.37
N LEU A 330 -3.72 -0.35 -7.44
CA LEU A 330 -4.43 0.63 -8.27
C LEU A 330 -5.52 -0.03 -9.13
N ALA A 331 -5.31 -1.24 -9.66
CA ALA A 331 -6.34 -1.96 -10.41
C ALA A 331 -7.50 -2.40 -9.52
N ASP A 332 -7.27 -2.86 -8.29
CA ASP A 332 -8.32 -3.21 -7.33
C ASP A 332 -9.06 -1.95 -6.87
N PHE A 333 -8.34 -0.84 -6.67
CA PHE A 333 -8.96 0.44 -6.38
C PHE A 333 -9.86 0.89 -7.54
N PHE A 334 -9.37 0.86 -8.79
CA PHE A 334 -10.17 1.18 -9.97
C PHE A 334 -11.28 0.15 -10.25
N GLU A 335 -11.10 -1.13 -9.91
CA GLU A 335 -12.10 -2.18 -10.04
C GLU A 335 -13.21 -2.02 -8.99
N THR A 336 -12.86 -1.65 -7.77
CA THR A 336 -13.81 -1.30 -6.69
C THR A 336 -14.60 -0.03 -7.05
N LEU A 337 -13.92 0.97 -7.64
CA LEU A 337 -14.54 2.17 -8.20
C LEU A 337 -15.50 1.87 -9.37
N THR A 338 -15.13 0.95 -10.27
CA THR A 338 -15.94 0.62 -11.47
C THR A 338 -17.05 -0.40 -11.23
N LYS A 339 -16.97 -1.21 -10.15
CA LYS A 339 -18.07 -2.08 -9.68
C LYS A 339 -19.24 -1.31 -9.06
N GLY A 340 -19.17 0.02 -8.97
CA GLY A 340 -20.29 0.86 -8.52
C GLY A 340 -20.54 0.80 -7.00
N GLN A 341 -19.52 0.48 -6.21
CA GLN A 341 -19.64 0.31 -4.77
C GLN A 341 -19.38 1.59 -3.96
N LEU A 342 -18.97 2.69 -4.60
CA LEU A 342 -18.88 3.96 -3.89
C LEU A 342 -20.28 4.41 -3.47
N PRO A 343 -20.43 4.86 -2.21
CA PRO A 343 -21.69 5.42 -1.78
C PRO A 343 -21.94 6.74 -2.56
N PRO A 344 -23.21 7.16 -2.71
CA PRO A 344 -23.55 8.46 -3.27
C PRO A 344 -22.73 9.58 -2.60
N SER A 345 -22.42 10.67 -3.32
CA SER A 345 -21.53 11.75 -2.82
C SER A 345 -21.91 12.30 -1.45
N GLU A 346 -23.21 12.30 -1.11
CA GLU A 346 -23.73 12.70 0.20
C GLU A 346 -23.28 11.81 1.38
N LYS A 347 -22.81 10.58 1.10
CA LYS A 347 -22.36 9.58 2.07
C LYS A 347 -20.85 9.31 2.01
N LEU A 348 -20.13 9.98 1.11
CA LEU A 348 -18.69 9.81 0.97
C LEU A 348 -17.92 10.28 2.21
N ALA A 349 -18.37 11.38 2.83
CA ALA A 349 -17.77 11.90 4.06
C ALA A 349 -17.87 10.89 5.22
N ASP A 350 -19.03 10.24 5.37
CA ASP A 350 -19.25 9.19 6.38
C ASP A 350 -18.33 7.99 6.11
N TYR A 351 -18.25 7.55 4.86
CA TYR A 351 -17.38 6.42 4.50
C TYR A 351 -15.89 6.73 4.74
N ILE A 352 -15.44 7.96 4.46
CA ILE A 352 -14.07 8.39 4.80
C ILE A 352 -13.85 8.38 6.32
N ALA A 353 -14.84 8.79 7.11
CA ALA A 353 -14.76 8.70 8.56
C ALA A 353 -14.67 7.23 9.02
N ASP A 354 -15.46 6.34 8.43
CA ASP A 354 -15.42 4.91 8.71
C ASP A 354 -14.06 4.31 8.38
N LEU A 355 -13.46 4.65 7.23
CA LEU A 355 -12.11 4.19 6.86
C LEU A 355 -11.06 4.60 7.91
N ARG A 356 -11.16 5.81 8.47
CA ARG A 356 -10.26 6.26 9.55
C ARG A 356 -10.50 5.50 10.85
N SER A 357 -11.76 5.28 11.22
CA SER A 357 -12.07 4.48 12.40
C SER A 357 -11.59 3.04 12.23
N ALA A 358 -11.71 2.46 11.04
CA ALA A 358 -11.20 1.14 10.72
C ALA A 358 -9.67 1.06 10.87
N GLU A 359 -8.94 2.06 10.35
CA GLU A 359 -7.49 2.18 10.49
C GLU A 359 -7.06 2.27 11.96
N GLN A 360 -7.74 3.09 12.78
CA GLN A 360 -7.48 3.22 14.21
C GLN A 360 -7.70 1.90 14.98
N LEU A 361 -8.64 1.07 14.50
CA LEU A 361 -8.92 -0.26 15.03
C LEU A 361 -7.97 -1.34 14.46
N GLY A 362 -7.03 -0.98 13.59
CA GLY A 362 -6.07 -1.88 12.98
C GLY A 362 -6.63 -2.75 11.85
N ILE A 363 -7.72 -2.34 11.20
CA ILE A 363 -8.24 -2.97 9.98
C ILE A 363 -7.53 -2.30 8.79
N LYS A 364 -6.40 -2.86 8.34
CA LYS A 364 -5.56 -2.22 7.32
C LYS A 364 -6.17 -2.33 5.93
N HIS A 365 -6.89 -3.41 5.64
CA HIS A 365 -7.55 -3.63 4.36
C HIS A 365 -9.03 -3.23 4.40
N ALA A 366 -9.34 -2.06 4.97
CA ALA A 366 -10.71 -1.58 5.15
C ALA A 366 -11.49 -1.44 3.81
N LEU A 367 -10.78 -1.20 2.71
CA LEU A 367 -11.35 -1.09 1.37
C LEU A 367 -11.88 -2.42 0.80
N ARG A 368 -11.53 -3.57 1.39
CA ARG A 368 -12.14 -4.87 1.03
C ARG A 368 -13.61 -4.95 1.41
N TYR A 369 -14.05 -4.10 2.33
CA TYR A 369 -15.40 -4.15 2.86
C TYR A 369 -16.25 -3.06 2.23
N PRO A 370 -17.45 -3.43 1.72
CA PRO A 370 -18.42 -2.44 1.29
C PRO A 370 -18.86 -1.59 2.50
N PRO A 371 -19.27 -0.32 2.28
CA PRO A 371 -19.49 0.65 3.37
C PRO A 371 -20.39 0.15 4.49
N GLU A 372 -21.51 -0.51 4.15
CA GLU A 372 -22.45 -1.02 5.15
C GLU A 372 -21.88 -2.16 6.02
N LEU A 373 -20.93 -2.93 5.47
CA LEU A 373 -20.28 -3.99 6.21
C LEU A 373 -19.15 -3.42 7.07
N LEU A 374 -18.39 -2.44 6.54
CA LEU A 374 -17.34 -1.77 7.28
C LEU A 374 -17.88 -1.12 8.57
N ASP A 375 -19.01 -0.41 8.48
CA ASP A 375 -19.71 0.17 9.63
C ASP A 375 -20.05 -0.89 10.71
N VAL A 376 -20.55 -2.06 10.29
CA VAL A 376 -20.84 -3.17 11.21
C VAL A 376 -19.58 -3.67 11.91
N LEU A 377 -18.48 -3.81 11.17
CA LEU A 377 -17.21 -4.27 11.73
C LEU A 377 -16.65 -3.27 12.74
N ILE A 378 -16.67 -1.98 12.42
CA ILE A 378 -16.24 -0.88 13.31
C ILE A 378 -17.08 -0.88 14.59
N LYS A 379 -18.42 -0.89 14.46
CA LYS A 379 -19.34 -0.90 15.61
C LYS A 379 -19.11 -2.11 16.52
N ASN A 380 -18.90 -3.29 15.94
CA ASN A 380 -18.61 -4.49 16.73
C ASN A 380 -17.28 -4.33 17.48
N ARG A 381 -16.20 -3.89 16.81
CA ARG A 381 -14.89 -3.68 17.43
C ARG A 381 -14.92 -2.63 18.54
N LEU A 382 -15.51 -1.46 18.30
CA LEU A 382 -15.68 -0.40 19.31
C LEU A 382 -16.47 -0.90 20.52
N LYS A 383 -17.56 -1.65 20.31
CA LYS A 383 -18.34 -2.21 21.41
C LYS A 383 -17.48 -3.14 22.29
N ILE A 384 -16.64 -3.97 21.69
CA ILE A 384 -15.74 -4.87 22.43
C ILE A 384 -14.66 -4.09 23.17
N GLU A 385 -14.07 -3.04 22.57
CA GLU A 385 -13.06 -2.21 23.23
C GLU A 385 -13.65 -1.40 24.40
N MET A 386 -14.85 -0.84 24.23
CA MET A 386 -15.48 0.00 25.24
C MET A 386 -16.11 -0.80 26.39
N LEU A 387 -16.77 -1.91 26.07
CA LEU A 387 -17.59 -2.66 27.03
C LEU A 387 -16.99 -4.02 27.40
N GLY A 388 -16.01 -4.52 26.65
CA GLY A 388 -15.46 -5.86 26.80
C GLY A 388 -16.34 -6.96 26.18
N PRO A 389 -15.73 -8.10 25.79
CA PRO A 389 -16.43 -9.14 25.04
C PRO A 389 -17.49 -9.89 25.86
N ALA A 390 -17.39 -9.92 27.19
CA ALA A 390 -18.44 -10.45 28.06
C ALA A 390 -19.79 -9.72 27.92
N ASN A 391 -19.81 -8.48 27.43
CA ASN A 391 -21.04 -7.69 27.23
C ASN A 391 -21.64 -7.84 25.83
N GLU A 392 -21.05 -8.67 24.97
CA GLU A 392 -21.69 -9.05 23.71
C GLU A 392 -22.68 -10.19 23.98
N SER A 393 -23.96 -10.02 23.63
CA SER A 393 -25.00 -11.03 23.82
C SER A 393 -25.02 -12.06 22.68
N ARG A 394 -24.67 -11.63 21.46
CA ARG A 394 -24.56 -12.49 20.27
C ARG A 394 -23.35 -13.41 20.36
N PRO A 395 -23.34 -14.59 19.72
CA PRO A 395 -22.10 -15.35 19.64
C PRO A 395 -20.99 -14.63 18.91
N LEU A 396 -19.76 -14.90 19.32
CA LEU A 396 -18.59 -14.34 18.69
C LEU A 396 -18.10 -15.25 17.56
N ALA A 397 -17.96 -14.66 16.37
CA ALA A 397 -17.16 -15.19 15.27
C ALA A 397 -15.95 -14.28 15.09
N VAL A 398 -14.75 -14.83 15.24
CA VAL A 398 -13.50 -14.09 15.10
C VAL A 398 -12.82 -14.53 13.81
N ILE A 399 -12.60 -13.59 12.90
CA ILE A 399 -11.94 -13.82 11.62
C ILE A 399 -10.59 -13.13 11.67
N VAL A 400 -9.52 -13.87 11.46
CA VAL A 400 -8.16 -13.33 11.34
C VAL A 400 -7.66 -13.59 9.94
N THR A 401 -7.49 -12.54 9.15
CA THR A 401 -6.95 -12.56 7.78
C THR A 401 -5.48 -12.17 7.75
N PRO A 402 -4.75 -12.44 6.66
CA PRO A 402 -3.36 -12.01 6.59
C PRO A 402 -3.31 -10.48 6.45
N ALA A 403 -2.38 -9.86 7.17
CA ALA A 403 -2.15 -8.41 7.07
C ALA A 403 -1.45 -8.02 5.76
N ALA A 404 -0.87 -8.97 5.04
CA ALA A 404 -0.35 -8.78 3.68
C ALA A 404 -0.90 -9.87 2.76
N ASP A 405 -1.52 -9.47 1.67
CA ASP A 405 -2.15 -10.37 0.70
C ASP A 405 -1.79 -9.93 -0.72
N TRP A 406 -0.70 -10.47 -1.24
CA TRP A 406 -0.06 -10.02 -2.48
C TRP A 406 -0.88 -10.28 -3.75
N ASN A 407 -1.92 -11.12 -3.67
CA ASN A 407 -2.78 -11.49 -4.81
C ASN A 407 -4.27 -11.35 -4.49
N ASN A 408 -4.62 -10.62 -3.42
CA ASN A 408 -6.02 -10.33 -3.11
C ASN A 408 -6.90 -11.57 -2.93
N ALA A 409 -6.31 -12.68 -2.47
CA ALA A 409 -7.05 -13.92 -2.23
C ALA A 409 -8.17 -13.76 -1.19
N PHE A 410 -8.11 -12.70 -0.37
CA PHE A 410 -9.08 -12.41 0.68
C PHE A 410 -10.01 -11.22 0.38
N ASP A 411 -10.02 -10.68 -0.85
CA ASP A 411 -10.91 -9.55 -1.19
C ASP A 411 -12.40 -9.90 -1.14
N GLN A 412 -12.74 -11.18 -1.25
CA GLN A 412 -14.12 -11.67 -1.20
C GLN A 412 -14.47 -12.29 0.17
N ILE A 413 -13.73 -11.94 1.23
CA ILE A 413 -14.05 -12.39 2.59
C ILE A 413 -15.35 -11.77 3.13
N ASP A 414 -15.83 -10.70 2.49
CA ASP A 414 -17.08 -10.01 2.84
C ASP A 414 -18.31 -10.94 2.77
N GLU A 415 -18.36 -11.87 1.81
CA GLU A 415 -19.42 -12.89 1.73
C GLU A 415 -19.48 -13.75 2.99
N THR A 416 -18.33 -14.25 3.44
CA THR A 416 -18.23 -15.01 4.70
C THR A 416 -18.71 -14.17 5.88
N ILE A 417 -18.25 -12.92 5.99
CA ILE A 417 -18.68 -12.02 7.07
C ILE A 417 -20.20 -11.82 7.06
N ARG A 418 -20.80 -11.60 5.88
CA ARG A 418 -22.25 -11.41 5.73
C ARG A 418 -23.04 -12.65 6.15
N GLU A 419 -22.57 -13.85 5.83
CA GLU A 419 -23.25 -15.09 6.25
C GLU A 419 -23.29 -15.23 7.78
N PHE A 420 -22.14 -15.06 8.45
CA PHE A 420 -22.09 -15.12 9.92
C PHE A 420 -22.88 -14.00 10.58
N HIS A 421 -22.79 -12.77 10.06
CA HIS A 421 -23.57 -11.65 10.56
C HIS A 421 -25.08 -11.91 10.42
N SER A 422 -25.52 -12.43 9.27
CA SER A 422 -26.92 -12.77 9.00
C SER A 422 -27.42 -13.93 9.88
N ALA A 423 -26.53 -14.85 10.27
CA ALA A 423 -26.81 -15.91 11.24
C ALA A 423 -26.87 -15.41 12.70
N GLY A 424 -26.67 -14.10 12.94
CA GLY A 424 -26.80 -13.47 14.25
C GLY A 424 -25.50 -13.42 15.06
N TYR A 425 -24.34 -13.70 14.46
CA TYR A 425 -23.06 -13.54 15.13
C TYR A 425 -22.63 -12.07 15.23
N ALA A 426 -21.93 -11.74 16.31
CA ALA A 426 -21.04 -10.60 16.35
C ALA A 426 -19.72 -11.02 15.68
N VAL A 427 -19.52 -10.50 14.47
CA VAL A 427 -18.32 -10.79 13.67
C VAL A 427 -17.26 -9.74 13.97
N LEU A 428 -16.08 -10.21 14.35
CA LEU A 428 -14.90 -9.37 14.58
C LEU A 428 -13.82 -9.78 13.59
N VAL A 429 -13.29 -8.80 12.87
CA VAL A 429 -12.20 -9.00 11.92
C VAL A 429 -10.92 -8.41 12.47
N TYR A 430 -9.84 -9.16 12.32
CA TYR A 430 -8.48 -8.77 12.65
C TYR A 430 -7.55 -9.15 11.51
N GLU A 431 -6.40 -8.49 11.45
CA GLU A 431 -5.35 -8.79 10.51
C GLU A 431 -4.06 -9.03 11.27
N ALA A 432 -3.43 -10.18 11.03
CA ALA A 432 -2.19 -10.55 11.67
C ALA A 432 -1.10 -10.73 10.62
N SER A 433 0.11 -10.26 10.89
CA SER A 433 1.29 -10.51 10.04
C SER A 433 2.10 -11.71 10.50
N ASN A 434 1.93 -12.15 11.76
CA ASN A 434 2.77 -13.14 12.43
C ASN A 434 2.00 -13.84 13.58
N GLU A 435 2.62 -14.86 14.18
CA GLU A 435 2.04 -15.63 15.30
C GLU A 435 1.66 -14.78 16.51
N GLU A 436 2.51 -13.82 16.90
CA GLU A 436 2.24 -12.91 18.02
C GLU A 436 1.01 -12.05 17.74
N GLY A 437 0.90 -11.50 16.53
CA GLY A 437 -0.25 -10.73 16.06
C GLY A 437 -1.53 -11.55 16.02
N LEU A 438 -1.45 -12.83 15.65
CA LEU A 438 -2.60 -13.75 15.71
C LEU A 438 -3.05 -13.96 17.16
N LEU A 439 -2.11 -14.28 18.06
CA LEU A 439 -2.42 -14.48 19.49
C LEU A 439 -3.00 -13.21 20.10
N ALA A 440 -2.43 -12.05 19.79
CA ALA A 440 -2.91 -10.75 20.24
C ALA A 440 -4.34 -10.48 19.73
N SER A 441 -4.60 -10.76 18.46
CA SER A 441 -5.94 -10.60 17.85
C SER A 441 -6.99 -11.47 18.55
N LEU A 442 -6.70 -12.75 18.75
CA LEU A 442 -7.62 -13.67 19.41
C LEU A 442 -7.86 -13.30 20.88
N ARG A 443 -6.80 -12.89 21.62
CA ARG A 443 -6.92 -12.43 23.01
C ARG A 443 -7.71 -11.14 23.11
N ASN A 444 -7.49 -10.18 22.22
CA ASN A 444 -8.26 -8.93 22.18
C ASN A 444 -9.75 -9.22 21.91
N ALA A 445 -10.05 -10.05 20.91
CA ALA A 445 -11.42 -10.40 20.53
C ALA A 445 -12.20 -11.10 21.65
N THR A 446 -11.52 -11.95 22.42
CA THR A 446 -12.16 -12.84 23.41
C THR A 446 -11.99 -12.39 24.85
N GLY A 447 -11.10 -11.42 25.10
CA GLY A 447 -10.77 -10.92 26.43
C GLY A 447 -9.99 -11.91 27.30
N VAL A 448 -9.54 -13.04 26.74
CA VAL A 448 -8.83 -14.10 27.47
C VAL A 448 -7.60 -13.55 28.18
N GLY A 449 -7.48 -13.91 29.47
CA GLY A 449 -6.49 -13.35 30.41
C GLY A 449 -6.99 -12.10 31.16
N GLY A 450 -8.20 -11.63 30.85
CA GLY A 450 -8.84 -10.47 31.46
C GLY A 450 -10.04 -10.83 32.36
N LYS A 451 -10.72 -9.79 32.88
CA LYS A 451 -11.91 -9.97 33.74
C LYS A 451 -13.22 -10.16 32.96
N GLN A 452 -13.25 -9.82 31.68
CA GLN A 452 -14.46 -9.78 30.86
C GLN A 452 -14.31 -10.73 29.66
N GLU A 453 -14.13 -12.01 29.94
CA GLU A 453 -13.92 -13.03 28.91
C GLU A 453 -15.22 -13.45 28.23
N LYS A 454 -15.17 -13.57 26.90
CA LYS A 454 -16.13 -14.35 26.12
C LYS A 454 -15.36 -15.06 25.01
N LYS A 455 -15.34 -16.38 25.07
CA LYS A 455 -14.66 -17.21 24.07
C LYS A 455 -15.42 -17.19 22.73
N ALA A 456 -14.68 -17.31 21.64
CA ALA A 456 -15.24 -17.39 20.30
C ALA A 456 -15.96 -18.73 20.11
N GLU A 457 -17.14 -18.73 19.49
CA GLU A 457 -17.77 -19.97 19.05
C GLU A 457 -17.25 -20.41 17.68
N VAL A 458 -16.80 -19.46 16.88
CA VAL A 458 -16.16 -19.72 15.60
C VAL A 458 -14.90 -18.86 15.48
N ILE A 459 -13.79 -19.50 15.13
CA ILE A 459 -12.54 -18.86 14.75
C ILE A 459 -12.28 -19.21 13.29
N ILE A 460 -12.07 -18.21 12.45
CA ILE A 460 -11.74 -18.37 11.04
C ILE A 460 -10.34 -17.81 10.83
N LEU A 461 -9.42 -18.64 10.36
CA LEU A 461 -8.03 -18.26 10.09
C LEU A 461 -7.82 -18.26 8.58
N GLY A 462 -7.64 -17.07 8.00
CA GLY A 462 -7.36 -16.84 6.59
C GLY A 462 -5.87 -16.60 6.35
N GLY A 463 -5.31 -17.26 5.34
CA GLY A 463 -3.92 -17.08 4.93
C GLY A 463 -3.57 -17.95 3.72
N HIS A 464 -2.43 -17.66 3.11
CA HIS A 464 -1.85 -18.55 2.08
C HIS A 464 -1.29 -19.78 2.76
N GLY A 465 -1.42 -20.98 2.21
CA GLY A 465 -0.86 -22.14 2.90
C GLY A 465 -0.65 -23.37 2.06
N VAL A 466 -0.02 -24.32 2.73
CA VAL A 466 0.29 -25.67 2.28
C VAL A 466 -0.03 -26.64 3.43
N GLN A 467 0.29 -27.91 3.25
CA GLN A 467 -0.03 -28.95 4.24
C GLN A 467 0.48 -28.65 5.65
N THR A 468 1.71 -28.18 5.78
CA THR A 468 2.42 -28.04 7.06
C THR A 468 2.65 -26.59 7.48
N GLN A 469 2.13 -25.62 6.72
CA GLN A 469 2.39 -24.20 6.93
C GLN A 469 1.24 -23.31 6.44
N PHE A 470 1.06 -22.17 7.11
CA PHE A 470 0.06 -21.14 6.88
C PHE A 470 0.71 -19.75 7.04
N ASN A 471 0.57 -18.85 6.08
CA ASN A 471 1.21 -17.53 6.06
C ASN A 471 0.23 -16.43 6.41
N LEU A 472 0.66 -15.57 7.35
CA LEU A 472 -0.10 -14.42 7.86
C LEU A 472 0.37 -13.09 7.25
N GLY A 473 1.61 -12.98 6.82
CA GLY A 473 2.14 -11.74 6.23
C GLY A 473 3.23 -11.92 5.19
N ALA A 474 3.63 -13.16 4.92
CA ALA A 474 4.64 -13.48 3.93
C ALA A 474 4.05 -13.74 2.54
N ARG A 475 4.86 -13.59 1.49
CA ARG A 475 4.55 -14.10 0.13
C ARG A 475 4.13 -15.56 0.19
N ASP A 476 3.32 -16.00 -0.77
CA ASP A 476 2.82 -17.37 -0.85
C ASP A 476 3.96 -18.40 -0.69
N PRO A 477 3.82 -19.37 0.24
CA PRO A 477 4.91 -20.27 0.62
C PRO A 477 5.44 -21.12 -0.55
N ARG A 478 4.62 -21.34 -1.58
CA ARG A 478 5.01 -22.07 -2.79
C ARG A 478 6.12 -21.36 -3.56
N PHE A 479 6.20 -20.02 -3.50
CA PHE A 479 7.28 -19.27 -4.15
C PHE A 479 8.60 -19.34 -3.39
N ASN A 480 8.57 -19.63 -2.09
CA ASN A 480 9.79 -19.81 -1.30
C ASN A 480 10.39 -21.21 -1.51
N GLU A 481 9.56 -22.25 -1.70
CA GLU A 481 10.03 -23.61 -1.98
C GLU A 481 10.55 -23.78 -3.42
N ALA A 482 9.87 -23.20 -4.40
CA ALA A 482 10.22 -23.36 -5.82
C ALA A 482 11.49 -22.61 -6.23
N ALA A 483 11.85 -21.52 -5.54
CA ALA A 483 12.96 -20.66 -5.93
C ALA A 483 14.34 -21.23 -5.57
N THR A 484 14.45 -22.09 -4.54
CA THR A 484 15.77 -22.54 -4.06
C THR A 484 16.04 -24.02 -4.25
N GLY A 485 15.02 -24.87 -4.53
CA GLY A 485 15.19 -26.33 -4.67
C GLY A 485 15.86 -27.01 -3.47
N THR A 486 16.04 -26.25 -2.40
CA THR A 486 16.73 -26.56 -1.17
C THR A 486 15.88 -25.88 -0.12
N GLU A 487 15.38 -26.68 0.83
CA GLU A 487 14.82 -26.16 2.08
C GLU A 487 15.87 -25.21 2.65
N ASN A 488 15.72 -23.90 2.47
CA ASN A 488 16.65 -22.94 3.05
C ASN A 488 16.24 -22.82 4.51
N PRO A 489 16.92 -23.52 5.45
CA PRO A 489 16.39 -23.67 6.80
C PRO A 489 16.37 -22.35 7.57
N GLY A 490 17.06 -21.31 7.08
CA GLY A 490 16.99 -19.94 7.60
C GLY A 490 15.68 -19.21 7.26
N LEU A 491 15.03 -19.56 6.15
CA LEU A 491 13.66 -19.13 5.83
C LEU A 491 12.61 -20.09 6.42
N LEU A 492 13.07 -21.07 7.22
CA LEU A 492 12.42 -21.97 8.18
C LEU A 492 11.58 -21.36 9.29
N ASN A 493 11.99 -20.21 9.83
CA ASN A 493 11.42 -19.72 11.08
C ASN A 493 11.22 -18.20 11.09
N THR A 494 10.75 -17.66 9.98
CA THR A 494 10.24 -16.29 9.93
C THR A 494 8.94 -16.21 10.73
N PRO A 495 8.76 -15.19 11.58
CA PRO A 495 7.57 -15.05 12.42
C PRO A 495 6.28 -14.87 11.59
N GLU A 496 6.40 -14.60 10.29
CA GLU A 496 5.29 -14.28 9.37
C GLU A 496 4.41 -15.47 8.96
N ARG A 497 4.70 -16.65 9.50
CA ARG A 497 3.99 -17.90 9.22
C ARG A 497 3.67 -18.62 10.52
N ILE A 498 2.74 -19.56 10.40
CA ILE A 498 2.45 -20.61 11.36
C ILE A 498 2.79 -21.93 10.67
N ASP A 499 3.59 -22.76 11.31
CA ASP A 499 3.85 -24.11 10.87
C ASP A 499 3.69 -25.12 12.01
N ILE A 500 3.78 -26.40 11.68
CA ILE A 500 3.57 -27.49 12.64
C ILE A 500 4.54 -27.48 13.83
N ARG A 501 5.67 -26.76 13.76
CA ARG A 501 6.63 -26.63 14.86
C ARG A 501 6.20 -25.61 15.90
N ASP A 502 5.28 -24.71 15.56
CA ASP A 502 4.80 -23.65 16.45
C ASP A 502 3.75 -24.15 17.44
N PHE A 503 3.41 -25.44 17.39
CA PHE A 503 2.45 -26.09 18.28
C PHE A 503 2.66 -25.74 19.75
N ASP A 504 3.88 -25.92 20.27
CA ASP A 504 4.18 -25.69 21.69
C ASP A 504 4.07 -24.20 22.03
N TYR A 505 4.51 -23.32 21.12
CA TYR A 505 4.42 -21.87 21.30
C TYR A 505 2.95 -21.42 21.34
N LEU A 506 2.14 -21.75 20.34
CA LEU A 506 0.74 -21.37 20.25
C LEU A 506 -0.08 -21.92 21.43
N LYS A 507 0.15 -23.19 21.79
CA LYS A 507 -0.55 -23.84 22.89
C LYS A 507 -0.18 -23.25 24.25
N SER A 508 1.11 -23.06 24.53
CA SER A 508 1.57 -22.48 25.80
C SER A 508 1.20 -21.01 25.95
N ASN A 509 0.98 -20.31 24.84
CA ASN A 509 0.47 -18.94 24.83
C ASN A 509 -1.07 -18.86 24.83
N GLY A 510 -1.77 -19.94 25.20
CA GLY A 510 -3.22 -19.88 25.47
C GLY A 510 -4.07 -19.64 24.22
N MET A 511 -3.57 -19.97 23.02
CA MET A 511 -4.40 -19.93 21.81
C MET A 511 -5.65 -20.80 21.99
N GLY A 512 -5.48 -21.99 22.58
CA GLY A 512 -6.56 -22.91 22.90
C GLY A 512 -7.63 -22.31 23.80
N ASP A 513 -7.30 -21.34 24.66
CA ASP A 513 -8.25 -20.76 25.60
C ASP A 513 -9.24 -19.80 24.95
N THR A 514 -9.05 -19.44 23.69
CA THR A 514 -9.86 -18.46 22.95
C THR A 514 -11.14 -19.06 22.34
N LEU A 515 -11.24 -20.39 22.25
CA LEU A 515 -12.39 -21.08 21.67
C LEU A 515 -13.33 -21.65 22.75
N ALA A 516 -14.64 -21.42 22.58
CA ALA A 516 -15.69 -21.97 23.43
C ALA A 516 -15.78 -23.50 23.29
N PRO A 517 -16.22 -24.23 24.34
CA PRO A 517 -16.51 -25.66 24.23
C PRO A 517 -17.53 -25.94 23.12
N GLY A 518 -17.23 -26.90 22.25
CA GLY A 518 -18.04 -27.20 21.07
C GLY A 518 -17.90 -26.20 19.92
N GLY A 519 -16.97 -25.24 20.01
CA GLY A 519 -16.72 -24.26 18.95
C GLY A 519 -16.06 -24.84 17.70
N TYR A 520 -15.92 -24.00 16.68
CA TYR A 520 -15.33 -24.33 15.39
C TYR A 520 -14.06 -23.51 15.11
N VAL A 521 -13.07 -24.14 14.50
CA VAL A 521 -11.91 -23.49 13.88
C VAL A 521 -11.89 -23.86 12.41
N ILE A 522 -11.92 -22.85 11.54
CA ILE A 522 -12.02 -22.98 10.09
C ILE A 522 -10.75 -22.42 9.47
N LEU A 523 -10.01 -23.25 8.74
CA LEU A 523 -8.78 -22.86 8.06
C LEU A 523 -9.10 -22.46 6.61
N LEU A 524 -9.27 -21.16 6.37
CA LEU A 524 -9.41 -20.58 5.02
C LEU A 524 -8.03 -20.44 4.38
N SER A 525 -7.42 -21.59 4.07
CA SER A 525 -6.07 -21.68 3.52
C SER A 525 -5.86 -22.99 2.79
N CYS A 526 -5.29 -22.91 1.58
CA CYS A 526 -5.01 -24.03 0.70
C CYS A 526 -4.33 -25.22 1.39
N SER A 527 -4.80 -26.43 1.11
CA SER A 527 -4.14 -27.70 1.42
C SER A 527 -3.78 -27.96 2.90
N THR A 528 -4.25 -27.16 3.86
CA THR A 528 -3.93 -27.27 5.29
C THR A 528 -4.47 -28.53 5.98
N GLY A 529 -5.36 -29.28 5.30
CA GLY A 529 -5.87 -30.59 5.69
C GLY A 529 -5.36 -31.75 4.82
N LYS A 530 -4.38 -31.51 3.93
CA LYS A 530 -3.78 -32.54 3.08
C LYS A 530 -3.15 -33.66 3.93
N GLY A 531 -3.28 -34.90 3.46
CA GLY A 531 -2.85 -36.09 4.22
C GLY A 531 -3.81 -36.52 5.35
N ARG A 532 -4.83 -35.70 5.67
CA ARG A 532 -5.90 -36.00 6.64
C ARG A 532 -5.32 -36.44 8.00
N SER A 533 -5.89 -37.44 8.65
CA SER A 533 -5.40 -37.94 9.95
C SER A 533 -4.09 -38.73 9.88
N LYS A 534 -3.64 -39.11 8.67
CA LYS A 534 -2.50 -40.01 8.47
C LYS A 534 -1.15 -39.29 8.44
N GLU A 535 -1.15 -37.99 8.22
CA GLU A 535 0.06 -37.19 8.05
C GLU A 535 0.02 -35.97 8.97
N ALA A 536 1.19 -35.34 9.19
CA ALA A 536 1.24 -34.05 9.85
C ALA A 536 0.63 -32.99 8.93
N ASN A 537 -0.25 -32.15 9.47
CA ASN A 537 -0.81 -30.99 8.81
C ASN A 537 -1.34 -29.98 9.84
N ILE A 538 -1.61 -28.75 9.39
CA ILE A 538 -2.11 -27.68 10.28
C ILE A 538 -3.46 -28.06 10.89
N GLY A 539 -4.36 -28.71 10.15
CA GLY A 539 -5.66 -29.18 10.69
C GLY A 539 -5.51 -30.08 11.93
N ASN A 540 -4.57 -31.03 11.90
CA ASN A 540 -4.26 -31.90 13.03
C ASN A 540 -3.64 -31.12 14.20
N MET A 541 -2.70 -30.21 13.92
CA MET A 541 -2.12 -29.35 14.95
C MET A 541 -3.21 -28.53 15.66
N MET A 542 -4.13 -27.91 14.91
CA MET A 542 -5.22 -27.12 15.47
C MET A 542 -6.15 -27.98 16.34
N ARG A 543 -6.39 -29.24 15.97
CA ARG A 543 -7.14 -30.16 16.83
C ARG A 543 -6.47 -30.43 18.18
N GLU A 544 -5.15 -30.45 18.22
CA GLU A 544 -4.39 -30.63 19.47
C GLU A 544 -4.29 -29.34 20.31
N ILE A 545 -4.36 -28.16 19.66
CA ILE A 545 -4.44 -26.84 20.32
C ILE A 545 -5.84 -26.60 20.89
N PHE A 546 -6.89 -27.03 20.18
CA PHE A 546 -8.29 -26.83 20.51
C PHE A 546 -9.03 -28.16 20.77
N PRO A 547 -8.66 -28.93 21.81
CA PRO A 547 -9.29 -30.22 22.09
C PRO A 547 -10.78 -30.09 22.44
N GLN A 548 -11.23 -28.91 22.88
CA GLN A 548 -12.63 -28.62 23.19
C GLN A 548 -13.50 -28.27 21.98
N ALA A 549 -12.91 -28.09 20.79
CA ALA A 549 -13.70 -27.86 19.57
C ALA A 549 -14.67 -29.03 19.35
N ALA A 550 -15.78 -28.80 18.66
CA ALA A 550 -16.73 -29.86 18.31
C ALA A 550 -16.01 -31.04 17.63
N THR A 551 -16.60 -32.25 17.65
CA THR A 551 -15.99 -33.44 17.02
C THR A 551 -15.57 -33.19 15.57
N ASN A 552 -16.39 -32.44 14.82
CA ASN A 552 -16.10 -31.97 13.46
C ASN A 552 -15.82 -30.46 13.39
N GLY A 553 -15.40 -29.87 14.52
CA GLY A 553 -15.21 -28.43 14.70
C GLY A 553 -13.93 -27.88 14.09
N ILE A 554 -12.91 -28.70 13.83
CA ILE A 554 -11.69 -28.27 13.14
C ILE A 554 -11.79 -28.65 11.66
N VAL A 555 -11.96 -27.64 10.81
CA VAL A 555 -12.26 -27.83 9.38
C VAL A 555 -11.19 -27.19 8.52
N SER A 556 -10.66 -27.96 7.56
CA SER A 556 -9.58 -27.51 6.68
C SER A 556 -9.71 -28.14 5.29
N PRO A 557 -9.23 -27.48 4.22
CA PRO A 557 -9.28 -28.04 2.88
C PRO A 557 -8.14 -29.04 2.62
N VAL A 558 -8.45 -30.11 1.90
CA VAL A 558 -7.49 -31.18 1.54
C VAL A 558 -6.65 -30.81 0.30
N ARG A 559 -7.11 -29.83 -0.47
CA ARG A 559 -6.48 -29.31 -1.69
C ARG A 559 -6.49 -27.78 -1.69
N ASP A 560 -5.99 -27.19 -2.75
CA ASP A 560 -6.10 -25.75 -2.98
C ASP A 560 -7.57 -25.37 -3.17
N VAL A 561 -7.97 -24.25 -2.56
CA VAL A 561 -9.35 -23.74 -2.55
C VAL A 561 -9.31 -22.27 -2.94
N TYR A 562 -10.20 -21.89 -3.86
CA TYR A 562 -10.37 -20.50 -4.28
C TYR A 562 -11.58 -19.91 -3.56
N LEU A 563 -11.34 -18.95 -2.67
CA LEU A 563 -12.39 -18.24 -1.96
C LEU A 563 -13.19 -17.33 -2.90
N PRO A 564 -14.46 -17.03 -2.57
CA PRO A 564 -15.31 -17.59 -1.51
C PRO A 564 -16.18 -18.75 -2.03
N SER A 565 -16.31 -18.90 -3.35
CA SER A 565 -17.23 -19.83 -4.02
C SER A 565 -17.08 -21.31 -3.66
N GLU A 566 -15.94 -21.68 -3.05
CA GLU A 566 -15.65 -23.03 -2.61
C GLU A 566 -15.79 -23.22 -1.08
N VAL A 567 -16.48 -22.35 -0.35
CA VAL A 567 -16.79 -22.55 1.07
C VAL A 567 -18.28 -22.40 1.32
N HIS A 568 -18.86 -23.39 1.97
CA HIS A 568 -20.28 -23.41 2.32
C HIS A 568 -20.45 -23.56 3.83
N TYR A 569 -21.20 -22.65 4.44
CA TYR A 569 -21.52 -22.65 5.85
C TYR A 569 -22.98 -23.06 6.06
N TYR A 570 -23.20 -24.07 6.89
CA TYR A 570 -24.54 -24.56 7.19
C TYR A 570 -24.89 -24.20 8.63
N PHE A 571 -25.83 -23.26 8.77
CA PHE A 571 -26.34 -22.79 10.05
C PHE A 571 -27.63 -23.51 10.43
N ASN A 572 -27.79 -23.79 11.71
CA ASN A 572 -29.05 -24.27 12.26
C ASN A 572 -30.10 -23.15 12.17
N PRO A 573 -31.24 -23.34 11.48
CA PRO A 573 -32.20 -22.26 11.25
C PRO A 573 -32.93 -21.80 12.52
N GLU A 574 -32.99 -22.62 13.57
CA GLU A 574 -33.67 -22.28 14.83
C GLU A 574 -32.77 -21.48 15.78
N THR A 575 -31.47 -21.79 15.78
CA THR A 575 -30.52 -21.26 16.76
C THR A 575 -29.50 -20.29 16.16
N GLY A 576 -29.42 -20.20 14.83
CA GLY A 576 -28.41 -19.45 14.10
C GLY A 576 -27.00 -20.03 14.20
N ARG A 577 -26.81 -21.18 14.86
CA ARG A 577 -25.48 -21.74 15.15
C ARG A 577 -24.91 -22.49 13.97
N LEU A 578 -23.61 -22.31 13.72
CA LEU A 578 -22.88 -23.11 12.74
C LEU A 578 -22.94 -24.60 13.10
N GLN A 579 -23.37 -25.43 12.15
CA GLN A 579 -23.44 -26.90 12.30
C GLN A 579 -22.38 -27.60 11.46
N GLN A 580 -22.12 -27.09 10.26
CA GLN A 580 -21.20 -27.72 9.32
C GLN A 580 -20.56 -26.68 8.41
N VAL A 581 -19.33 -26.98 7.98
CA VAL A 581 -18.58 -26.22 6.98
C VAL A 581 -18.10 -27.20 5.92
N GLN A 582 -18.21 -26.85 4.66
CA GLN A 582 -17.74 -27.67 3.55
C GLN A 582 -16.88 -26.84 2.60
N PHE A 583 -15.71 -27.35 2.29
CA PHE A 583 -14.85 -26.85 1.22
C PHE A 583 -15.13 -27.56 -0.11
N GLY A 584 -15.00 -26.81 -1.21
CA GLY A 584 -15.08 -27.29 -2.58
C GLY A 584 -16.38 -27.99 -2.94
N SER A 585 -16.26 -28.92 -3.88
CA SER A 585 -17.39 -29.64 -4.49
C SER A 585 -18.02 -30.70 -3.58
N GLY A 586 -17.39 -31.03 -2.45
CA GLY A 586 -17.86 -32.14 -1.63
C GLY A 586 -17.01 -32.47 -0.39
N PRO A 587 -17.46 -33.44 0.42
CA PRO A 587 -16.75 -33.92 1.60
C PRO A 587 -15.32 -34.41 1.35
N GLN A 588 -15.00 -34.81 0.10
CA GLN A 588 -13.65 -35.21 -0.29
C GLN A 588 -12.65 -34.05 -0.24
N ASP A 589 -13.11 -32.82 -0.46
CA ASP A 589 -12.27 -31.61 -0.44
C ASP A 589 -12.12 -31.06 0.99
N THR A 590 -12.94 -31.56 1.91
CA THR A 590 -12.97 -31.15 3.32
C THR A 590 -12.31 -32.18 4.22
N TYR A 591 -11.50 -31.72 5.16
CA TYR A 591 -10.98 -32.52 6.25
C TYR A 591 -11.51 -31.99 7.58
N TYR A 592 -12.22 -32.86 8.29
CA TYR A 592 -12.64 -32.67 9.68
C TYR A 592 -11.64 -33.41 10.58
N ALA A 593 -10.74 -32.68 11.23
CA ALA A 593 -9.76 -33.31 12.12
C ALA A 593 -10.48 -33.83 13.37
N SER A 594 -10.35 -35.12 13.70
CA SER A 594 -11.18 -35.79 14.72
C SER A 594 -10.43 -36.19 16.00
N GLY A 595 -9.18 -35.76 16.17
CA GLY A 595 -8.28 -36.24 17.22
C GLY A 595 -7.64 -37.58 16.82
N ARG A 596 -6.43 -37.85 17.31
CA ARG A 596 -5.72 -39.12 17.12
C ARG A 596 -6.10 -40.15 18.17
#